data_AF-A0A7M7P5T3-F1
#
_entry.id   AF-A0A7M7P5T3-F1
#
_cell.length_a   1.000
_cell.length_b   1.000
_cell.length_c   1.000
_cell.angle_alpha   90.00
_cell.angle_beta   90.00
_cell.angle_gamma   90.00
#
_symmetry.space_group_name_H-M   'P 1'
#
loop_
_entity.id
_entity.type
_entity.pdbx_description
1 polymer ?
#
loop_
_entity_poly.entity_id
_entity_poly.type
_entity_poly.pdbx_seq_one_letter_code
_entity_poly.pdbx_strand_id
1 'polypeptide(L)'
;MFCPCSGDDDDDDDEAKEDKTHNVALTPSMVNAEFPLIIAPLAPDQQQQPSESEEFPYGSKLPTHNNPVSSNGPVPREKRERELELFLKKRYNKVGEKIQERVTHMNNLTIDPDLVLH
;
A
#
# COMPACT_ATOMS: atom_id res chain seq x y z
N MET A 1 5.99 34.44 -26.53
CA MET A 1 5.82 34.78 -25.11
C MET A 1 6.44 33.63 -24.34
N PHE A 2 7.65 33.82 -23.83
CA PHE A 2 8.41 32.83 -23.05
C PHE A 2 8.21 33.17 -21.57
N CYS A 3 7.82 32.19 -20.75
CA CYS A 3 7.92 32.31 -19.29
C CYS A 3 9.12 31.47 -18.83
N PRO A 4 10.20 32.09 -18.33
CA PRO A 4 11.19 31.41 -17.53
C PRO A 4 10.82 31.60 -16.06
N CYS A 5 10.46 30.52 -15.37
CA CYS A 5 10.45 30.52 -13.90
C CYS A 5 11.46 29.48 -13.44
N SER A 6 12.71 29.93 -13.33
CA SER A 6 13.67 29.36 -12.41
C SER A 6 13.26 29.80 -11.00
N GLY A 7 13.17 28.84 -10.09
CA GLY A 7 12.82 29.04 -8.70
C GLY A 7 13.01 27.71 -7.97
N ASP A 8 14.27 27.29 -7.90
CA ASP A 8 14.76 26.50 -6.76
C ASP A 8 14.66 27.41 -5.54
N ASP A 9 13.84 27.02 -4.56
CA ASP A 9 13.91 27.38 -3.14
C ASP A 9 12.62 26.84 -2.49
N ASP A 10 12.66 25.60 -2.01
CA ASP A 10 11.79 25.17 -0.90
C ASP A 10 12.71 24.45 0.08
N ASP A 11 13.19 25.25 1.03
CA ASP A 11 13.90 24.86 2.24
C ASP A 11 13.20 23.68 2.93
N ASP A 12 13.96 22.60 3.13
CA ASP A 12 13.68 21.54 4.10
C ASP A 12 13.73 22.16 5.52
N ASP A 13 12.64 22.80 5.94
CA ASP A 13 12.44 23.23 7.33
C ASP A 13 11.93 22.02 8.14
N ASP A 14 12.89 21.23 8.61
CA ASP A 14 12.74 20.11 9.53
C ASP A 14 12.35 20.64 10.93
N GLU A 15 11.12 21.17 11.04
CA GLU A 15 10.53 21.59 12.30
C GLU A 15 10.14 20.33 13.09
N ALA A 16 11.12 19.80 13.83
CA ALA A 16 10.94 18.77 14.83
C ALA A 16 9.91 19.26 15.87
N LYS A 17 8.65 18.89 15.67
CA LYS A 17 7.58 19.09 16.64
C LYS A 17 7.97 18.36 17.92
N GLU A 18 8.32 19.15 18.93
CA GLU A 18 8.53 18.74 20.30
C GLU A 18 7.31 17.94 20.77
N ASP A 19 7.41 16.61 20.76
CA ASP A 19 6.43 15.72 21.35
C ASP A 19 6.40 16.01 22.85
N LYS A 20 5.45 16.86 23.26
CA LYS A 20 5.03 17.00 24.64
C LYS A 20 4.69 15.61 25.12
N THR A 21 5.58 15.02 25.92
CA THR A 21 5.34 13.78 26.64
C THR A 21 4.24 14.02 27.66
N HIS A 22 2.99 14.03 27.18
CA HIS A 22 1.84 13.87 28.05
C HIS A 22 2.06 12.56 28.79
N ASN A 23 2.22 12.64 30.11
CA ASN A 23 2.22 11.48 30.98
C ASN A 23 0.83 10.82 30.88
N VAL A 24 0.68 9.91 29.91
CA VAL A 24 -0.54 9.12 29.73
C VAL A 24 -0.52 8.03 30.79
N ALA A 25 -1.13 8.31 31.93
CA ALA A 25 -1.39 7.31 32.96
C ALA A 25 -2.71 6.61 32.65
N LEU A 26 -2.70 5.27 32.66
CA LEU A 26 -3.93 4.48 32.53
C LEU A 26 -4.83 4.70 33.74
N THR A 27 -6.12 4.93 33.49
CA THR A 27 -7.09 4.98 34.58
C THR A 27 -7.35 3.57 35.11
N PRO A 28 -7.69 3.39 36.41
CA PRO A 28 -8.06 2.08 36.93
C PRO A 28 -9.20 1.41 36.16
N SER A 29 -10.10 2.21 35.58
CA SER A 29 -11.17 1.71 34.70
C SER A 29 -10.66 1.08 33.41
N MET A 30 -9.55 1.56 32.85
CA MET A 30 -8.92 0.96 31.67
C MET A 30 -8.25 -0.37 32.00
N VAL A 31 -7.78 -0.53 33.24
CA VAL A 31 -7.14 -1.76 33.72
C VAL A 31 -8.19 -2.82 34.07
N ASN A 32 -9.33 -2.40 34.61
CA ASN A 32 -10.40 -3.30 35.08
C ASN A 32 -11.53 -3.52 34.05
N ALA A 33 -11.29 -3.24 32.76
CA ALA A 33 -12.28 -3.45 31.73
C ALA A 33 -12.44 -4.96 31.44
N GLU A 34 -13.57 -5.53 31.87
CA GLU A 34 -13.94 -6.91 31.56
C GLU A 34 -14.88 -6.95 30.35
N PHE A 35 -14.62 -7.87 29.41
CA PHE A 35 -15.56 -8.11 28.32
C PHE A 35 -16.74 -8.94 28.83
N PRO A 36 -17.99 -8.58 28.46
CA PRO A 36 -19.14 -9.40 28.79
C PRO A 36 -18.97 -10.80 28.19
N LEU A 37 -19.23 -11.83 29.00
CA LEU A 37 -19.17 -13.21 28.55
C LEU A 37 -20.26 -13.47 27.51
N ILE A 38 -19.85 -14.08 26.40
CA ILE A 38 -20.77 -14.53 25.35
C ILE A 38 -21.48 -15.79 25.86
N ILE A 39 -22.73 -15.65 26.32
CA ILE A 39 -23.54 -16.76 26.89
C ILE A 39 -23.94 -17.77 25.80
N ALA A 40 -24.03 -17.34 24.54
CA ALA A 40 -24.29 -18.21 23.40
C ALA A 40 -23.56 -17.69 22.14
N PRO A 41 -22.91 -18.55 21.35
CA PRO A 41 -22.33 -18.15 20.07
C PRO A 41 -23.46 -17.74 19.12
N LEU A 42 -23.53 -16.44 18.79
CA LEU A 42 -24.38 -15.98 17.69
C LEU A 42 -23.75 -16.44 16.38
N ALA A 43 -24.39 -17.38 15.69
CA ALA A 43 -24.11 -17.63 14.29
C ALA A 43 -24.46 -16.36 13.49
N PRO A 44 -23.63 -15.95 12.50
CA PRO A 44 -23.85 -14.74 11.70
C PRO A 44 -25.23 -14.66 11.01
N ASP A 45 -25.92 -15.80 10.87
CA ASP A 45 -27.09 -15.95 10.02
C ASP A 45 -28.44 -15.73 10.71
N GLN A 46 -28.50 -15.52 12.04
CA GLN A 46 -29.80 -15.53 12.74
C GLN A 46 -30.44 -14.18 13.04
N GLN A 47 -29.84 -13.05 12.64
CA GLN A 47 -30.53 -11.76 12.71
C GLN A 47 -30.14 -10.87 11.55
N GLN A 48 -30.93 -10.91 10.47
CA GLN A 48 -31.33 -9.72 9.72
C GLN A 48 -32.44 -10.09 8.73
N GLN A 49 -33.64 -9.57 8.99
CA GLN A 49 -34.67 -9.42 7.97
C GLN A 49 -34.08 -8.72 6.73
N PRO A 50 -34.58 -9.02 5.52
CA PRO A 50 -34.11 -8.35 4.32
C PRO A 50 -34.62 -6.90 4.32
N SER A 51 -33.82 -5.97 4.83
CA SER A 51 -34.03 -4.56 4.54
C SER A 51 -33.58 -4.32 3.10
N GLU A 52 -34.57 -4.14 2.24
CA GLU A 52 -34.42 -3.55 0.91
C GLU A 52 -33.60 -2.26 1.01
N SER A 53 -32.79 -2.03 -0.02
CA SER A 53 -32.00 -0.82 -0.28
C SER A 53 -30.96 -0.44 0.78
N GLU A 54 -29.68 -0.53 0.41
CA GLU A 54 -28.87 0.69 0.29
C GLU A 54 -27.55 0.41 -0.43
N GLU A 55 -27.30 1.28 -1.38
CA GLU A 55 -26.32 1.28 -2.44
C GLU A 55 -24.96 1.76 -1.90
N PHE A 56 -23.90 1.04 -2.25
CA PHE A 56 -22.55 1.39 -1.83
C PHE A 56 -22.11 2.70 -2.51
N PRO A 57 -21.57 3.67 -1.74
CA PRO A 57 -20.11 3.70 -1.57
C PRO A 57 -19.63 3.60 -0.11
N TYR A 58 -20.52 3.54 0.89
CA TYR A 58 -20.12 3.47 2.31
C TYR A 58 -21.04 2.56 3.15
N GLY A 59 -21.29 1.34 2.66
CA GLY A 59 -22.02 0.32 3.42
C GLY A 59 -21.23 -0.17 4.65
N SER A 60 -21.93 -0.49 5.74
CA SER A 60 -21.38 -0.98 7.02
C SER A 60 -20.73 -2.37 6.98
N LYS A 61 -20.74 -3.02 5.82
CA LYS A 61 -20.20 -4.36 5.61
C LYS A 61 -19.13 -4.30 4.52
N LEU A 62 -17.99 -4.94 4.78
CA LEU A 62 -16.95 -5.12 3.77
C LEU A 62 -17.53 -5.87 2.56
N PRO A 63 -17.19 -5.47 1.32
CA PRO A 63 -17.64 -6.19 0.13
C PRO A 63 -17.29 -7.69 0.22
N THR A 64 -18.25 -8.56 -0.09
CA THR A 64 -18.04 -10.01 -0.14
C THR A 64 -16.99 -10.40 -1.19
N HIS A 65 -16.79 -9.55 -2.20
CA HIS A 65 -15.76 -9.70 -3.21
C HIS A 65 -14.94 -8.41 -3.38
N ASN A 66 -13.61 -8.54 -3.31
CA ASN A 66 -12.66 -7.49 -3.66
C ASN A 66 -12.40 -7.48 -5.17
N ASN A 67 -13.43 -7.15 -5.96
CA ASN A 67 -13.26 -6.93 -7.39
C ASN A 67 -12.97 -5.45 -7.65
N PRO A 68 -11.90 -5.11 -8.39
CA PRO A 68 -11.58 -3.72 -8.65
C PRO A 68 -12.68 -3.07 -9.50
N VAL A 69 -13.01 -1.83 -9.15
CA VAL A 69 -13.99 -0.98 -9.82
C VAL A 69 -13.28 0.24 -10.42
N SER A 70 -13.63 0.60 -11.64
CA SER A 70 -13.21 1.86 -12.26
C SER A 70 -14.35 2.88 -12.21
N SER A 71 -14.10 4.08 -12.74
CA SER A 71 -15.11 5.14 -12.92
C SER A 71 -16.37 4.73 -13.69
N ASN A 72 -16.33 3.59 -14.39
CA ASN A 72 -17.41 3.07 -15.21
C ASN A 72 -17.99 1.76 -14.64
N GLY A 73 -17.63 1.38 -13.42
CA GLY A 73 -18.12 0.18 -12.74
C GLY A 73 -17.08 -0.96 -12.64
N PRO A 74 -17.53 -2.20 -12.36
CA PRO A 74 -16.65 -3.36 -12.17
C PRO A 74 -15.76 -3.64 -13.39
N VAL A 75 -14.48 -3.89 -13.15
CA VAL A 75 -13.53 -4.17 -14.24
C VAL A 75 -13.67 -5.64 -14.69
N PRO A 76 -13.98 -5.91 -15.98
CA PRO A 76 -14.08 -7.26 -16.50
C PRO A 76 -12.78 -8.05 -16.34
N ARG A 77 -12.89 -9.37 -16.21
CA ARG A 77 -11.75 -10.25 -15.98
C ARG A 77 -10.69 -10.13 -17.09
N GLU A 78 -11.12 -10.10 -18.34
CA GLU A 78 -10.24 -10.05 -19.51
C GLU A 78 -9.42 -8.76 -19.54
N LYS A 79 -10.03 -7.64 -19.11
CA LYS A 79 -9.34 -6.36 -19.00
C LYS A 79 -8.30 -6.38 -17.87
N ARG A 80 -8.66 -6.97 -16.72
CA ARG A 80 -7.72 -7.16 -15.59
C ARG A 80 -6.52 -7.99 -16.00
N GLU A 81 -6.76 -9.12 -16.65
CA GLU A 81 -5.69 -10.04 -17.08
C GLU A 81 -4.80 -9.37 -18.13
N ARG A 82 -5.36 -8.63 -19.09
CA ARG A 82 -4.59 -7.88 -20.08
C ARG A 82 -3.72 -6.79 -19.46
N GLU A 83 -4.24 -6.01 -18.52
CA GLU A 83 -3.48 -4.97 -17.82
C GLU A 83 -2.36 -5.56 -16.98
N LEU A 84 -2.64 -6.66 -16.27
CA LEU A 84 -1.64 -7.41 -15.50
C LEU A 84 -0.55 -7.96 -16.42
N GLU A 85 -0.93 -8.56 -17.55
CA GLU A 85 0.01 -9.09 -18.53
C GLU A 85 0.86 -7.96 -19.14
N LEU A 86 0.27 -6.81 -19.43
CA LEU A 86 0.99 -5.63 -19.89
C LEU A 86 1.99 -5.14 -18.84
N PHE A 87 1.59 -5.11 -17.56
CA PHE A 87 2.45 -4.70 -16.45
C PHE A 87 3.65 -5.65 -16.28
N LEU A 88 3.40 -6.95 -16.33
CA LEU A 88 4.43 -7.99 -16.25
C LEU A 88 5.37 -7.93 -17.47
N LYS A 89 4.82 -7.79 -18.69
CA LYS A 89 5.59 -7.66 -19.94
C LYS A 89 6.39 -6.36 -20.02
N LYS A 90 5.86 -5.26 -19.50
CA LYS A 90 6.53 -3.94 -19.51
C LYS A 90 7.75 -3.84 -18.60
N ARG A 91 8.20 -4.94 -17.98
CA ARG A 91 9.40 -4.98 -17.12
C ARG A 91 9.44 -3.79 -16.17
N TYR A 92 8.43 -3.62 -15.33
CA TYR A 92 8.58 -2.82 -14.10
C TYR A 92 9.51 -3.49 -13.07
N ASN A 93 10.41 -4.41 -13.50
CA ASN A 93 11.42 -5.00 -12.65
C ASN A 93 12.69 -4.14 -12.62
N LYS A 94 12.54 -2.88 -12.16
CA LYS A 94 13.65 -1.94 -12.01
C LYS A 94 14.76 -2.51 -11.11
N VAL A 95 14.39 -3.32 -10.13
CA VAL A 95 15.33 -3.98 -9.21
C VAL A 95 16.13 -5.05 -9.94
N GLY A 96 15.47 -5.92 -10.69
CA GLY A 96 16.12 -6.95 -11.50
C GLY A 96 17.07 -6.36 -12.52
N GLU A 97 16.69 -5.25 -13.17
CA GLU A 97 17.54 -4.54 -14.13
C GLU A 97 18.81 -3.98 -13.45
N LYS A 98 18.69 -3.30 -12.31
CA LYS A 98 19.83 -2.82 -11.53
C LYS A 98 20.76 -3.94 -11.05
N ILE A 99 20.19 -5.07 -10.63
CA ILE A 99 20.99 -6.24 -10.24
C ILE A 99 21.75 -6.78 -11.45
N GLN A 100 21.09 -6.89 -12.60
CA GLN A 100 21.70 -7.40 -13.82
C GLN A 100 22.84 -6.49 -14.32
N GLU A 101 22.64 -5.18 -14.23
CA GLU A 101 23.66 -4.17 -14.53
C GLU A 101 24.88 -4.31 -13.62
N ARG A 102 24.66 -4.46 -12.30
CA ARG A 102 25.75 -4.63 -11.33
C ARG A 102 26.51 -5.94 -11.51
N VAL A 103 25.81 -7.03 -11.82
CA VAL A 103 26.44 -8.33 -12.14
C VAL A 103 27.28 -8.20 -13.41
N THR A 104 26.76 -7.56 -14.45
CA THR A 104 27.48 -7.33 -15.71
C THR A 104 28.74 -6.50 -15.46
N HIS A 105 28.62 -5.43 -14.67
CA HIS A 105 29.76 -4.60 -14.30
C HIS A 105 30.85 -5.40 -13.57
N MET A 106 30.50 -6.21 -12.56
CA MET A 106 31.49 -7.02 -11.85
C MET A 106 32.15 -8.07 -12.75
N ASN A 107 31.39 -8.72 -13.62
CA ASN A 107 31.96 -9.68 -14.58
C ASN A 107 32.96 -8.99 -15.52
N ASN A 108 32.68 -7.76 -15.96
CA ASN A 108 33.61 -7.02 -16.81
C ASN A 108 34.93 -6.70 -16.07
N LEU A 109 34.87 -6.38 -14.78
CA LEU A 109 36.06 -6.15 -13.96
C LEU A 109 36.92 -7.41 -13.77
N THR A 110 36.34 -8.61 -13.83
CA THR A 110 37.12 -9.87 -13.75
C THR A 110 37.94 -10.15 -15.00
N ILE A 111 37.62 -9.51 -16.13
CA ILE A 111 38.30 -9.67 -17.42
C ILE A 111 39.32 -8.55 -17.62
N ASP A 112 39.32 -7.52 -16.76
CA ASP A 112 40.21 -6.38 -16.87
C ASP A 112 41.65 -6.77 -16.48
N PRO A 113 42.60 -6.76 -17.45
CA PRO A 113 43.98 -7.16 -17.21
C PRO A 113 44.73 -6.19 -16.28
N ASP A 114 44.29 -4.94 -16.16
CA ASP A 114 44.92 -3.94 -15.28
C ASP A 114 44.58 -4.18 -13.80
N LEU A 115 43.53 -4.98 -13.54
CA LEU A 115 43.08 -5.38 -12.20
C LEU A 115 43.62 -6.75 -11.76
N VAL A 116 44.32 -7.48 -12.64
CA VAL A 116 44.96 -8.75 -12.31
C VAL A 116 46.31 -8.47 -11.63
N LEU A 117 46.46 -8.91 -10.39
CA LEU A 117 47.75 -8.83 -9.69
C LEU A 117 48.73 -9.80 -10.36
N HIS A 118 49.80 -9.26 -10.95
CA HIS A 118 50.94 -10.02 -11.48
C HIS A 118 51.86 -10.53 -10.36
#